data_AF-K0PUY5-F1
#
_entry.id   AF-K0PUY5-F1
#
_cell.length_a   1.000
_cell.length_b   1.000
_cell.length_c   1.000
_cell.angle_alpha   90.00
_cell.angle_beta   90.00
_cell.angle_gamma   90.00
#
_symmetry.space_group_name_H-M   'P 1'
#
loop_
_entity.id
_entity.type
_entity.pdbx_description
1 polymer ?
#
loop_
_entity_poly.entity_id
_entity_poly.type
_entity_poly.pdbx_seq_one_letter_code
_entity_poly.pdbx_strand_id
1 'polypeptide(L)' 'MSDAHAEIFCCDALREVAAELPTPAAPTIYRSDDGVMMMVVGLIQTEEGLGYLDQAIVHCPFCGTNLQDTNAAEKVSH' A
#
# COMPACT_ATOMS: atom_id res chain seq x y z
N MET A 1 -18.23 20.34 -8.64
CA MET A 1 -18.04 20.18 -7.17
C MET A 1 -18.37 18.74 -6.76
N SER A 2 -17.95 17.73 -7.54
CA SER A 2 -18.32 16.32 -7.36
C SER A 2 -17.10 15.44 -7.05
N ASP A 3 -15.95 15.73 -7.68
CA ASP A 3 -14.85 14.77 -7.70
C ASP A 3 -14.05 14.77 -6.38
N ALA A 4 -13.76 15.94 -5.83
CA ALA A 4 -13.06 16.05 -4.55
C ALA A 4 -13.82 15.42 -3.37
N HIS A 5 -15.16 15.46 -3.38
CA HIS A 5 -15.96 14.81 -2.33
C HIS A 5 -16.01 13.28 -2.50
N ALA A 6 -16.00 12.78 -3.74
CA ALA A 6 -15.91 11.35 -4.02
C ALA A 6 -14.52 10.77 -3.68
N GLU A 7 -13.45 11.55 -3.91
CA GLU A 7 -12.08 11.17 -3.55
C GLU A 7 -11.88 11.07 -2.03
N ILE A 8 -12.40 12.02 -1.26
CA ILE A 8 -12.35 11.98 0.22
C ILE A 8 -13.10 10.74 0.75
N PHE A 9 -14.29 10.46 0.22
CA PHE A 9 -15.08 9.30 0.63
C PHE A 9 -14.37 7.96 0.32
N CYS A 10 -13.69 7.87 -0.82
CA CYS A 10 -12.94 6.67 -1.21
C CYS A 10 -11.76 6.40 -0.26
N CYS A 11 -10.94 7.42 0.03
CA CYS A 11 -9.74 7.25 0.84
C CYS A 11 -10.03 6.97 2.32
N ASP A 12 -11.04 7.63 2.90
CA ASP A 12 -11.38 7.42 4.31
C ASP A 12 -12.02 6.05 4.55
N ALA A 13 -12.98 5.65 3.71
CA ALA A 13 -13.65 4.34 3.84
C ALA A 13 -12.68 3.17 3.64
N LEU A 14 -11.76 3.28 2.68
CA LEU A 14 -10.78 2.23 2.43
C LEU A 14 -9.66 2.20 3.48
N ARG A 15 -9.28 3.34 4.07
CA ARG A 15 -8.39 3.37 5.25
C ARG A 15 -9.03 2.63 6.42
N GLU A 16 -10.32 2.82 6.66
CA GLU A 16 -11.06 2.13 7.72
C GLU A 16 -11.07 0.61 7.49
N VAL A 17 -11.40 0.16 6.28
CA VAL A 17 -11.36 -1.27 5.94
C VAL A 17 -9.95 -1.86 6.09
N ALA A 18 -8.92 -1.14 5.63
CA ALA A 18 -7.54 -1.60 5.77
C ALA A 18 -7.11 -1.70 7.24
N ALA A 19 -7.56 -0.77 8.09
CA ALA A 19 -7.27 -0.76 9.53
C ALA A 19 -7.89 -1.94 10.29
N GLU A 20 -8.96 -2.53 9.76
CA GLU A 20 -9.66 -3.67 10.35
C GLU A 20 -9.15 -5.03 9.88
N LEU A 21 -8.16 -5.08 8.98
CA LEU A 21 -7.60 -6.34 8.51
C LEU A 21 -6.95 -7.09 9.70
N PRO A 22 -7.24 -8.40 9.87
CA PRO A 22 -6.70 -9.18 10.98
C PRO A 22 -5.20 -9.42 10.77
N THR A 23 -4.41 -9.49 11.85
CA THR A 23 -3.00 -9.91 11.80
C THR A 23 -2.87 -11.25 11.06
N PRO A 24 -1.92 -11.39 10.12
CA PRO A 24 -0.82 -10.48 9.77
C PRO A 24 -1.14 -9.49 8.63
N ALA A 25 -2.39 -9.38 8.20
CA ALA A 25 -2.84 -8.54 7.09
C ALA A 25 -3.25 -7.10 7.48
N ALA A 26 -3.24 -6.74 8.77
CA ALA A 26 -3.49 -5.38 9.28
C ALA A 26 -2.65 -4.31 8.55
N PRO A 27 -3.17 -3.08 8.33
CA PRO A 27 -2.88 -2.29 7.14
C PRO A 27 -1.38 -2.16 6.90
N THR A 28 -0.97 -2.84 5.86
CA THR A 28 0.41 -3.07 5.46
C THR A 28 0.95 -1.97 4.58
N ILE A 29 0.34 -0.77 4.64
CA ILE A 29 0.90 0.41 4.00
C ILE A 29 1.94 1.00 4.95
N TYR A 30 3.20 0.92 4.56
CA TYR A 30 4.31 1.44 5.35
C TYR A 30 5.31 2.19 4.48
N ARG A 31 6.20 2.93 5.11
CA ARG A 31 7.38 3.53 4.45
C ARG A 31 8.57 2.61 4.66
N SER A 32 9.22 2.21 3.57
CA SER A 32 10.49 1.49 3.65
C SER A 32 11.61 2.40 4.19
N ASP A 33 12.75 1.80 4.54
CA ASP A 33 13.94 2.54 4.98
C ASP A 33 14.47 3.51 3.90
N ASP A 34 14.22 3.20 2.63
CA ASP A 34 14.52 4.06 1.48
C ASP A 34 13.47 5.17 1.26
N GLY A 35 12.46 5.24 2.13
CA GLY A 35 11.41 6.26 2.11
C GLY A 35 10.30 5.99 1.09
N VAL A 36 10.21 4.79 0.52
CA VAL A 36 9.20 4.40 -0.48
C VAL A 36 7.91 3.95 0.23
N MET A 37 6.76 4.45 -0.21
CA MET A 37 5.46 3.94 0.24
C MET A 37 5.24 2.55 -0.36
N MET A 38 5.11 1.54 0.50
CA MET A 38 4.91 0.13 0.15
C MET A 38 3.55 -0.34 0.66
N MET A 39 2.99 -1.37 0.03
CA MET A 39 1.81 -2.12 0.47
C MET A 39 2.12 -3.60 0.39
N VAL A 40 1.89 -4.36 1.47
CA VAL A 40 1.86 -5.82 1.37
C VAL A 40 0.62 -6.20 0.55
N VAL A 41 0.82 -6.91 -0.54
CA VAL A 41 -0.23 -7.43 -1.44
C VAL A 41 -0.47 -8.93 -1.25
N GLY A 42 0.36 -9.61 -0.46
CA GLY A 42 0.20 -11.04 -0.21
C GLY A 42 1.13 -11.58 0.87
N LEU A 43 0.87 -12.83 1.23
CA LEU A 43 1.68 -13.60 2.16
C LEU A 43 2.26 -14.80 1.42
N ILE A 44 3.53 -15.11 1.67
CA ILE A 44 4.19 -16.29 1.11
C ILE A 44 4.87 -17.07 2.22
N GLN A 45 4.62 -18.38 2.27
CA GLN A 45 5.34 -19.25 3.17
C GLN A 45 6.71 -19.59 2.58
N THR A 46 7.78 -19.25 3.28
CA THR A 46 9.17 -19.60 2.94
C THR A 46 9.72 -20.61 3.94
N GLU A 47 10.91 -21.14 3.65
CA GLU A 47 11.65 -22.03 4.56
C GLU A 47 12.04 -21.33 5.87
N GLU A 48 12.12 -19.99 5.86
CA GLU A 48 12.48 -19.15 7.00
C GLU A 48 11.27 -18.66 7.79
N GLY A 49 10.05 -18.81 7.26
CA GLY A 49 8.80 -18.41 7.92
C GLY A 49 7.78 -17.78 6.98
N LEU A 50 6.80 -17.09 7.57
CA LEU A 50 5.82 -16.33 6.80
C LEU A 50 6.45 -15.02 6.32
N GLY A 51 6.61 -14.89 5.00
CA GLY A 51 7.07 -13.68 4.33
C GLY A 51 5.91 -12.83 3.80
N TYR A 52 6.20 -11.56 3.58
CA TYR A 52 5.28 -10.60 2.98
C TYR A 52 5.70 -10.31 1.53
N LEU A 53 4.73 -10.20 0.64
CA LEU A 53 4.94 -9.74 -0.73
C LEU A 53 4.58 -8.26 -0.80
N ASP A 54 5.58 -7.40 -0.91
CA ASP A 54 5.41 -5.94 -0.91
C ASP A 54 5.41 -5.35 -2.32
N GLN A 55 4.63 -4.29 -2.52
CA GLN A 55 4.56 -3.53 -3.77
C GLN A 55 4.64 -2.03 -3.49
N ALA A 56 5.42 -1.31 -4.30
CA ALA A 56 5.52 0.13 -4.22
C ALA A 56 4.22 0.80 -4.70
N ILE A 57 3.70 1.72 -3.90
CA ILE A 57 2.46 2.46 -4.20
C ILE A 57 2.80 3.77 -4.89
N VAL A 58 2.85 3.80 -6.23
CA VAL A 58 3.10 5.04 -6.98
C VAL A 58 1.86 5.95 -6.98
N HIS A 59 0.69 5.34 -7.15
CA HIS A 59 -0.60 6.02 -7.10
C HIS A 59 -1.43 5.42 -5.99
N CYS A 60 -2.19 6.26 -5.29
CA CYS A 60 -3.14 5.83 -4.28
C CYS A 60 -4.07 4.77 -4.89
N PRO A 61 -4.13 3.54 -4.34
CA PRO A 61 -4.96 2.48 -4.91
C PRO A 61 -6.46 2.78 -4.78
N PHE A 62 -6.82 3.83 -4.04
CA PHE A 62 -8.18 4.26 -3.77
C PHE A 62 -8.64 5.36 -4.74
N CYS A 63 -7.88 6.46 -4.84
CA CYS A 63 -8.28 7.63 -5.64
C CYS A 63 -7.38 7.90 -6.86
N GLY A 64 -6.31 7.13 -7.06
CA GLY A 64 -5.37 7.33 -8.17
C GLY A 64 -4.43 8.52 -8.02
N THR A 65 -4.51 9.31 -6.93
CA THR A 65 -3.57 10.40 -6.65
C THR A 65 -2.13 9.89 -6.68
N ASN A 66 -1.25 10.57 -7.41
CA ASN A 66 0.17 10.25 -7.39
C ASN A 66 0.76 10.55 -6.00
N LEU A 67 1.35 9.54 -5.36
CA LEU A 67 1.89 9.61 -4.00
C LEU A 67 3.42 9.77 -3.97
N GLN A 68 4.11 9.29 -5.01
CA GLN A 68 5.58 9.29 -5.08
C GLN A 68 6.07 9.07 -6.52
N ASP A 69 7.25 9.61 -6.83
CA ASP A 69 7.89 9.46 -8.13
C ASP A 69 8.49 8.06 -8.34
N THR A 70 8.39 7.55 -9.56
CA THR A 70 8.75 6.16 -9.95
C THR A 70 10.24 5.83 -9.89
N ASN A 71 11.13 6.82 -9.74
CA ASN A 71 12.58 6.56 -9.54
C ASN A 71 12.87 5.73 -8.26
N ALA A 72 11.89 5.61 -7.36
CA ALA A 72 11.97 4.79 -6.17
C ALA A 72 11.47 3.33 -6.38
N ALA A 73 10.67 3.06 -7.41
CA ALA A 73 10.06 1.74 -7.66
C ALA A 73 10.95 0.80 -8.48
N GLU A 74 11.99 1.30 -9.16
CA GLU A 74 12.90 0.49 -9.98
C GLU A 74 13.89 -0.37 -9.16
N LYS A 75 13.97 -0.22 -7.84
CA LYS A 75 14.93 -0.94 -6.99
C LYS A 75 14.40 -2.19 -6.29
N VAL A 76 13.15 -2.56 -6.54
CA VAL A 76 12.53 -3.79 -5.99
C VAL A 76 12.26 -4.78 -7.13
N SER A 77 13.25 -4.97 -8.02
CA SER A 77 13.34 -6.22 -8.78
C SER A 77 14.16 -7.18 -7.93
N HIS A 78 13.52 -8.29 -7.54
CA HIS A 78 14.21 -9.48 -7.08
C HIS A 78 15.28 -9.95 -8.09
#